data_AF-A0A257WG38-F1
#
_entry.id   AF-A0A257WG38-F1
#
_cell.length_a   1.000
_cell.length_b   1.000
_cell.length_c   1.000
_cell.angle_alpha   90.00
_cell.angle_beta   90.00
_cell.angle_gamma   90.00
#
_symmetry.space_group_name_H-M   'P 1'
#
loop_
_entity.id
_entity.type
_entity.pdbx_description
1 polymer ?
#
loop_
_entity_poly.entity_id
_entity_poly.type
_entity_poly.pdbx_seq_one_letter_code
_entity_poly.pdbx_strand_id
1 'polypeptide(L)'
;MRLQGLTQLIYGDRRPKQFCPLISKRTLLAEARQRAERSISTEKILYSVMQCHRDYYLSELWDLPNQLVEQPCNRGTAPAVLYSLLHVARLDPDAVVAILPCDHYYSRESVFTEALAEAFQIAKNRQESVVLLGAQPTVAEVDYGWIELGRCIDRHPHTYQVLGFHEKPPLPLAQQLFRRGCLWNTFVMVGHIDAFLALAQEAVPDLLQGLRNIPISPKTDEEKRIVEWLYDRTATADFSLQVLSLVERQLLT
;
A
#
# COMPACT_ATOMS: atom_id res chain seq x y z
N MET A 1 -14.48 2.39 17.89
CA MET A 1 -15.60 2.78 17.00
C MET A 1 -15.17 2.46 15.58
N ARG A 2 -15.88 1.62 14.82
CA ARG A 2 -15.52 1.40 13.40
C ARG A 2 -15.61 2.75 12.68
N LEU A 3 -14.55 3.14 11.97
CA LEU A 3 -14.42 4.45 11.32
C LEU A 3 -15.62 4.82 10.43
N GLN A 4 -16.26 3.84 9.80
CA GLN A 4 -17.47 4.05 9.00
C GLN A 4 -18.67 4.57 9.81
N GLY A 5 -18.81 4.16 11.08
CA GLY A 5 -19.85 4.71 11.96
C GLY A 5 -19.58 6.17 12.33
N LEU A 6 -18.29 6.55 12.44
CA LEU A 6 -17.88 7.92 12.69
C LEU A 6 -18.09 8.81 11.46
N THR A 7 -17.70 8.35 10.26
CA THR A 7 -17.93 9.14 9.04
C THR A 7 -19.41 9.33 8.74
N GLN A 8 -20.24 8.30 8.97
CA GLN A 8 -21.69 8.43 8.83
C GLN A 8 -22.30 9.40 9.84
N LEU A 9 -21.82 9.42 11.08
CA LEU A 9 -22.27 10.37 12.09
C LEU A 9 -21.92 11.82 11.71
N ILE A 10 -20.73 12.05 11.16
CA ILE A 10 -20.22 13.40 10.85
C ILE A 10 -20.81 13.94 9.54
N TYR A 11 -20.91 13.10 8.50
CA TYR A 11 -21.24 13.54 7.14
C TYR A 11 -22.65 13.14 6.68
N GLY A 12 -23.36 12.30 7.42
CA GLY A 12 -24.72 11.85 7.07
C GLY A 12 -24.79 10.82 5.95
N ASP A 13 -23.65 10.37 5.41
CA ASP A 13 -23.55 9.35 4.36
C ASP A 13 -22.49 8.29 4.69
N ARG A 14 -22.35 7.26 3.85
CA ARG A 14 -21.38 6.17 4.08
C ARG A 14 -20.03 6.42 3.39
N ARG A 15 -19.63 7.68 3.17
CA ARG A 15 -18.37 7.97 2.48
C ARG A 15 -17.17 7.36 3.24
N PRO A 16 -16.23 6.75 2.52
CA PRO A 16 -14.98 6.26 3.10
C PRO A 16 -14.15 7.38 3.72
N LYS A 17 -13.38 7.06 4.78
CA LYS A 17 -12.61 8.06 5.54
C LYS A 17 -11.63 8.87 4.69
N GLN A 18 -11.09 8.27 3.62
CA GLN A 18 -10.12 8.95 2.77
C GLN A 18 -10.70 10.16 2.03
N PHE A 19 -12.02 10.23 1.88
CA PHE A 19 -12.75 11.35 1.26
C PHE A 19 -13.33 12.33 2.30
N CYS A 20 -12.89 12.24 3.55
CA CYS A 20 -13.34 13.09 4.65
C CYS A 20 -12.21 14.03 5.11
N PRO A 21 -12.45 15.35 5.20
CA PRO A 21 -11.55 16.27 5.90
C PRO A 21 -11.67 16.13 7.42
N LEU A 22 -11.08 15.07 7.97
CA LEU A 22 -11.21 14.71 9.40
C LEU A 22 -10.26 15.51 10.31
N ILE A 23 -9.07 15.84 9.82
CA ILE A 23 -7.97 16.42 10.63
C ILE A 23 -7.60 17.81 10.11
N SER A 24 -7.57 18.00 8.79
CA SER A 24 -7.29 19.27 8.15
C SER A 24 -8.48 19.75 7.31
N LYS A 25 -8.30 20.84 6.56
CA LYS A 25 -9.28 21.32 5.58
C LYS A 25 -9.32 20.47 4.30
N ARG A 26 -8.44 19.48 4.16
CA ARG A 26 -8.32 18.60 3.00
C ARG A 26 -8.71 17.18 3.38
N THR A 27 -9.20 16.42 2.40
CA THR A 27 -9.41 14.98 2.52
C THR A 27 -8.06 14.26 2.70
N LEU A 28 -8.06 13.05 3.27
CA LEU A 28 -6.83 12.27 3.40
C LEU A 28 -6.28 11.87 2.03
N LEU A 29 -7.15 11.65 1.03
CA LEU A 29 -6.73 11.43 -0.36
C LEU A 29 -5.96 12.64 -0.91
N ALA A 30 -6.47 13.85 -0.74
CA ALA A 30 -5.77 15.07 -1.18
C ALA A 30 -4.44 15.27 -0.44
N GLU A 31 -4.37 14.93 0.85
CA GLU A 31 -3.11 14.95 1.61
C GLU A 31 -2.12 13.89 1.09
N ALA A 32 -2.59 12.68 0.79
CA ALA A 32 -1.76 11.61 0.24
C ALA A 32 -1.25 11.92 -1.17
N ARG A 33 -2.07 12.51 -2.04
CA ARG A 33 -1.66 13.03 -3.35
C ARG A 33 -0.55 14.06 -3.19
N GLN A 34 -0.77 15.09 -2.37
CA GLN A 34 0.22 16.12 -2.13
C GLN A 34 1.54 15.56 -1.57
N ARG A 35 1.46 14.53 -0.72
CA ARG A 35 2.63 13.85 -0.15
C ARG A 35 3.41 13.09 -1.21
N ALA A 36 2.73 12.33 -2.07
CA ALA A 36 3.36 11.61 -3.17
C ALA A 36 4.02 12.57 -4.17
N GLU A 37 3.35 13.68 -4.51
CA GLU A 37 3.83 14.70 -5.45
C GLU A 37 5.11 15.43 -5.00
N ARG A 38 5.51 15.31 -3.71
CA ARG A 38 6.80 15.85 -3.23
C ARG A 38 8.00 15.02 -3.67
N SER A 39 7.78 13.76 -4.02
CA SER A 39 8.85 12.79 -4.34
C SER A 39 8.70 12.17 -5.73
N ILE A 40 7.49 12.14 -6.28
CA ILE A 40 7.14 11.46 -7.52
C ILE A 40 6.39 12.46 -8.40
N SER A 41 6.82 12.61 -9.66
CA SER A 41 6.11 13.46 -10.62
C SER A 41 4.66 12.98 -10.81
N THR A 42 3.72 13.92 -10.90
CA THR A 42 2.28 13.63 -10.93
C THR A 42 1.92 12.59 -11.98
N GLU A 43 2.50 12.63 -13.18
CA GLU A 43 2.22 11.70 -14.30
C GLU A 43 2.63 10.25 -14.03
N LYS A 44 3.44 10.00 -12.99
CA LYS A 44 3.93 8.67 -12.59
C LYS A 44 3.18 8.08 -11.40
N ILE A 45 2.11 8.74 -10.93
CA ILE A 45 1.30 8.27 -9.81
C ILE A 45 0.09 7.51 -10.37
N LEU A 46 -0.14 6.29 -9.88
CA LEU A 46 -1.39 5.57 -10.14
C LEU A 46 -2.24 5.52 -8.86
N TYR A 47 -3.54 5.69 -9.01
CA TYR A 47 -4.52 5.63 -7.93
C TYR A 47 -5.32 4.34 -8.03
N SER A 48 -5.07 3.42 -7.10
CA SER A 48 -5.89 2.23 -6.94
C SER A 48 -7.19 2.61 -6.23
N VAL A 49 -8.31 2.53 -6.94
CA VAL A 49 -9.61 2.99 -6.46
C VAL A 49 -10.66 1.91 -6.61
N MET A 50 -11.74 1.97 -5.83
CA MET A 50 -12.82 0.99 -5.87
C MET A 50 -14.02 1.59 -6.59
N GLN A 51 -14.58 0.88 -7.59
CA GLN A 51 -15.66 1.40 -8.45
C GLN A 51 -16.87 1.91 -7.67
N CYS A 52 -17.21 1.30 -6.52
CA CYS A 52 -18.32 1.77 -5.68
C CYS A 52 -18.06 3.13 -5.00
N HIS A 53 -16.84 3.65 -5.04
CA HIS A 53 -16.47 4.97 -4.53
C HIS A 53 -16.29 6.03 -5.62
N ARG A 54 -16.74 5.73 -6.86
CA ARG A 54 -16.57 6.57 -8.06
C ARG A 54 -16.95 8.02 -7.87
N ASP A 55 -18.10 8.28 -7.29
CA ASP A 55 -18.60 9.64 -7.09
C ASP A 55 -17.69 10.46 -6.16
N TYR A 56 -16.99 9.80 -5.22
CA TYR A 56 -16.05 10.47 -4.32
C TYR A 56 -14.71 10.73 -4.99
N TYR A 57 -14.06 9.70 -5.56
CA TYR A 57 -12.71 9.90 -6.11
C TYR A 57 -12.69 10.73 -7.38
N LEU A 58 -13.74 10.70 -8.23
CA LEU A 58 -13.79 11.56 -9.41
C LEU A 58 -13.87 13.04 -9.03
N SER A 59 -14.48 13.39 -7.89
CA SER A 59 -14.50 14.80 -7.44
C SER A 59 -13.09 15.37 -7.17
N GLU A 60 -12.13 14.49 -6.83
CA GLU A 60 -10.75 14.87 -6.48
C GLU A 60 -9.71 14.53 -7.57
N LEU A 61 -10.02 13.58 -8.46
CA LEU A 61 -9.12 13.03 -9.47
C LEU A 61 -9.66 13.18 -10.92
N TRP A 62 -10.64 14.05 -11.14
CA TRP A 62 -11.24 14.28 -12.47
C TRP A 62 -10.21 14.69 -13.54
N ASP A 63 -9.12 15.31 -13.12
CA ASP A 63 -8.03 15.79 -13.97
C ASP A 63 -7.06 14.66 -14.42
N LEU A 64 -7.17 13.46 -13.84
CA LEU A 64 -6.21 12.36 -14.01
C LEU A 64 -6.84 11.02 -14.46
N PRO A 65 -7.68 10.98 -15.51
CA PRO A 65 -8.43 9.76 -15.87
C PRO A 65 -7.53 8.58 -16.31
N ASN A 66 -6.33 8.86 -16.83
CA ASN A 66 -5.39 7.83 -17.27
C ASN A 66 -4.55 7.22 -16.13
N GLN A 67 -4.77 7.67 -14.89
CA GLN A 67 -4.00 7.28 -13.72
C GLN A 67 -4.83 6.46 -12.72
N LEU A 68 -6.04 6.07 -13.09
CA LEU A 68 -6.96 5.30 -12.24
C LEU A 68 -6.81 3.81 -12.53
N VAL A 69 -6.54 3.03 -11.49
CA VAL A 69 -6.66 1.57 -11.51
C VAL A 69 -7.93 1.22 -10.75
N GLU A 70 -9.05 1.15 -11.47
CA GLU A 70 -10.36 0.87 -10.87
C GLU A 70 -10.53 -0.63 -10.59
N GLN A 71 -10.79 -0.96 -9.32
CA GLN A 71 -11.13 -2.29 -8.84
C GLN A 71 -12.66 -2.47 -8.85
N PRO A 72 -13.20 -3.48 -9.56
CA PRO A 72 -14.64 -3.72 -9.63
C PRO A 72 -15.30 -4.01 -8.27
N CYS A 73 -14.59 -4.74 -7.41
CA CYS A 73 -15.07 -5.12 -6.08
C CYS A 73 -13.91 -5.24 -5.08
N ASN A 74 -14.23 -5.28 -3.79
CA ASN A 74 -13.21 -5.47 -2.76
C ASN A 74 -12.78 -6.94 -2.67
N ARG A 75 -11.54 -7.23 -3.07
CA ARG A 75 -10.88 -8.53 -2.89
C ARG A 75 -9.70 -8.47 -1.90
N GLY A 76 -9.64 -7.42 -1.07
CA GLY A 76 -8.56 -7.21 -0.11
C GLY A 76 -7.37 -6.45 -0.69
N THR A 77 -6.35 -6.25 0.15
CA THR A 77 -5.19 -5.42 -0.18
C THR A 77 -4.23 -6.10 -1.16
N ALA A 78 -4.13 -7.44 -1.17
CA ALA A 78 -3.22 -8.11 -2.09
C ALA A 78 -3.67 -7.97 -3.56
N PRO A 79 -4.93 -8.23 -3.94
CA PRO A 79 -5.36 -7.99 -5.32
C PRO A 79 -5.26 -6.52 -5.74
N ALA A 80 -5.55 -5.59 -4.85
CA ALA A 80 -5.40 -4.16 -5.09
C ALA A 80 -3.96 -3.77 -5.45
N VAL A 81 -3.01 -4.18 -4.60
CA VAL A 81 -1.58 -3.91 -4.78
C VAL A 81 -1.04 -4.60 -6.02
N LEU A 82 -1.28 -5.91 -6.16
CA LEU A 82 -0.71 -6.70 -7.25
C LEU A 82 -1.26 -6.30 -8.62
N TYR A 83 -2.56 -6.01 -8.71
CA TYR A 83 -3.13 -5.52 -9.97
C TYR A 83 -2.52 -4.16 -10.36
N SER A 84 -2.34 -3.25 -9.39
CA SER A 84 -1.70 -1.95 -9.64
C SER A 84 -0.23 -2.10 -10.05
N LEU A 85 0.51 -3.03 -9.43
CA LEU A 85 1.89 -3.34 -9.81
C LEU A 85 1.98 -3.90 -11.24
N LEU A 86 1.06 -4.79 -11.65
CA LEU A 86 1.03 -5.29 -13.03
C LEU A 86 0.76 -4.17 -14.06
N HIS A 87 -0.03 -3.15 -13.70
CA HIS A 87 -0.19 -1.95 -14.53
C HIS A 87 1.13 -1.18 -14.66
N VAL A 88 1.84 -0.97 -13.53
CA VAL A 88 3.16 -0.30 -13.55
C VAL A 88 4.16 -1.11 -14.37
N ALA A 89 4.27 -2.42 -14.16
CA ALA A 89 5.19 -3.30 -14.88
C ALA A 89 4.99 -3.27 -16.40
N ARG A 90 3.74 -3.06 -16.85
CA ARG A 90 3.43 -2.92 -18.28
C ARG A 90 3.88 -1.57 -18.85
N LEU A 91 3.87 -0.51 -18.03
CA LEU A 91 4.28 0.83 -18.43
C LEU A 91 5.80 1.01 -18.35
N ASP A 92 6.42 0.48 -17.30
CA ASP A 92 7.84 0.55 -17.00
C ASP A 92 8.28 -0.72 -16.25
N PRO A 93 8.88 -1.70 -16.95
CA PRO A 93 9.30 -2.97 -16.35
C PRO A 93 10.53 -2.85 -15.44
N ASP A 94 11.24 -1.71 -15.46
CA ASP A 94 12.42 -1.44 -14.62
C ASP A 94 12.08 -0.44 -13.49
N ALA A 95 10.79 -0.24 -13.22
CA ALA A 95 10.32 0.76 -12.26
C ALA A 95 10.71 0.41 -10.82
N VAL A 96 11.15 1.42 -10.09
CA VAL A 96 11.12 1.42 -8.62
C VAL A 96 9.82 2.06 -8.17
N VAL A 97 9.00 1.30 -7.46
CA VAL A 97 7.63 1.65 -7.12
C VAL A 97 7.52 1.94 -5.64
N ALA A 98 6.77 2.98 -5.28
CA ALA A 98 6.29 3.19 -3.92
C ALA A 98 4.79 2.90 -3.84
N ILE A 99 4.37 2.17 -2.81
CA ILE A 99 2.96 1.94 -2.45
C ILE A 99 2.66 2.77 -1.21
N LEU A 100 1.63 3.61 -1.28
CA LEU A 100 1.24 4.51 -0.19
C LEU A 100 -0.26 4.36 0.11
N PRO A 101 -0.65 4.09 1.37
CA PRO A 101 -2.05 4.23 1.79
C PRO A 101 -2.52 5.68 1.67
N CYS A 102 -3.73 5.89 1.16
CA CYS A 102 -4.34 7.21 1.01
C CYS A 102 -5.15 7.67 2.22
N ASP A 103 -5.16 6.89 3.30
CA ASP A 103 -6.04 7.04 4.45
C ASP A 103 -5.27 7.17 5.77
N HIS A 104 -3.99 7.51 5.67
CA HIS A 104 -3.06 7.78 6.77
C HIS A 104 -2.82 9.28 6.94
N TYR A 105 -2.69 9.69 8.20
CA TYR A 105 -2.29 11.04 8.58
C TYR A 105 -0.86 11.02 9.11
N TYR A 106 -0.03 11.96 8.64
CA TYR A 106 1.36 12.11 9.06
C TYR A 106 1.56 13.51 9.63
N SER A 107 1.91 13.59 10.92
CA SER A 107 2.14 14.87 11.60
C SER A 107 3.45 15.54 11.17
N ARG A 108 4.42 14.78 10.65
CA ARG A 108 5.75 15.25 10.23
C ARG A 108 6.03 14.85 8.78
N GLU A 109 5.46 15.62 7.85
CA GLU A 109 5.58 15.33 6.42
C GLU A 109 7.03 15.37 5.90
N SER A 110 7.91 16.23 6.44
CA SER A 110 9.31 16.30 6.00
C SER A 110 10.07 15.01 6.32
N VAL A 111 9.86 14.46 7.52
CA VAL A 111 10.47 13.17 7.94
C VAL A 111 9.99 12.03 7.05
N PHE A 112 8.71 12.04 6.68
CA PHE A 112 8.17 11.08 5.72
C PHE A 112 8.86 11.20 4.35
N THR A 113 8.97 12.43 3.81
CA THR A 113 9.60 12.67 2.51
C THR A 113 11.07 12.24 2.50
N GLU A 114 11.82 12.50 3.58
CA GLU A 114 13.22 12.06 3.73
C GLU A 114 13.33 10.53 3.77
N ALA A 115 12.50 9.86 4.59
CA ALA A 115 12.47 8.40 4.67
C ALA A 115 12.08 7.75 3.34
N LEU A 116 11.12 8.33 2.61
CA LEU A 116 10.71 7.82 1.30
C LEU A 116 11.84 7.97 0.28
N ALA A 117 12.55 9.09 0.28
CA ALA A 117 13.70 9.31 -0.59
C ALA A 117 14.84 8.31 -0.31
N GLU A 118 15.13 8.03 0.96
CA GLU A 118 16.11 7.00 1.35
C GLU A 118 15.68 5.61 0.89
N ALA A 119 14.41 5.25 1.09
CA ALA A 119 13.85 3.97 0.64
C ALA A 119 13.96 3.79 -0.88
N PHE A 120 13.71 4.85 -1.67
CA PHE A 120 13.95 4.83 -3.12
C PHE A 120 15.43 4.58 -3.46
N GLN A 121 16.36 5.20 -2.73
CA GLN A 121 17.79 5.01 -2.96
C GLN A 121 18.24 3.58 -2.63
N ILE A 122 17.70 2.98 -1.57
CA ILE A 122 17.97 1.59 -1.19
C ILE A 122 17.41 0.63 -2.24
N ALA A 123 16.14 0.80 -2.64
CA ALA A 123 15.48 -0.05 -3.62
C ALA A 123 16.18 -0.04 -4.98
N LYS A 124 16.71 1.10 -5.43
CA LYS A 124 17.54 1.20 -6.64
C LYS A 124 18.81 0.35 -6.58
N ASN A 125 19.42 0.26 -5.40
CA ASN A 125 20.67 -0.46 -5.20
C ASN A 125 20.45 -1.95 -4.81
N ARG A 126 19.23 -2.33 -4.44
CA ARG A 126 18.87 -3.67 -3.95
C ARG A 126 17.58 -4.14 -4.62
N GLN A 127 17.70 -4.52 -5.88
CA GLN A 127 16.56 -4.88 -6.74
C GLN A 127 15.76 -6.11 -6.25
N GLU A 128 16.31 -6.93 -5.35
CA GLU A 128 15.63 -8.10 -4.79
C GLU A 128 14.92 -7.81 -3.46
N SER A 129 14.94 -6.55 -2.98
CA SER A 129 14.41 -6.18 -1.67
C SER A 129 13.27 -5.18 -1.77
N VAL A 130 12.31 -5.31 -0.85
CA VAL A 130 11.27 -4.32 -0.60
C VAL A 130 11.53 -3.65 0.75
N VAL A 131 11.61 -2.32 0.75
CA VAL A 131 11.79 -1.49 1.94
C VAL A 131 10.42 -1.08 2.46
N LEU A 132 10.09 -1.47 3.67
CA LEU A 132 8.94 -1.00 4.42
C LEU A 132 9.32 0.30 5.16
N LEU A 133 8.44 1.28 5.23
CA LEU A 133 8.65 2.41 6.13
C LEU A 133 7.96 2.11 7.46
N GLY A 134 8.72 1.69 8.46
CA GLY A 134 8.21 1.49 9.82
C GLY A 134 8.00 2.81 10.57
N ALA A 135 7.03 2.84 11.48
CA ALA A 135 6.84 3.96 12.41
C ALA A 135 7.21 3.56 13.83
N GLN A 136 7.85 4.47 14.56
CA GLN A 136 8.16 4.23 15.97
C GLN A 136 6.85 4.19 16.79
N PRO A 137 6.59 3.08 17.51
CA PRO A 137 5.37 2.96 18.29
C PRO A 137 5.41 3.84 19.53
N THR A 138 4.25 4.36 19.92
CA THR A 138 4.06 5.06 21.22
C THR A 138 3.30 4.22 22.24
N VAL A 139 2.67 3.12 21.78
CA VAL A 139 1.89 2.19 22.58
C VAL A 139 1.93 0.78 21.96
N ALA A 140 1.58 -0.23 22.75
CA ALA A 140 1.37 -1.60 22.27
C ALA A 140 0.01 -1.74 21.56
N GLU A 141 -0.11 -1.16 20.35
CA GLU A 141 -1.31 -1.23 19.51
C GLU A 141 -1.55 -2.64 18.93
N VAL A 142 -2.79 -3.12 19.00
CA VAL A 142 -3.21 -4.45 18.52
C VAL A 142 -3.89 -4.41 17.16
N ASP A 143 -4.36 -3.24 16.73
CA ASP A 143 -5.00 -3.07 15.42
C ASP A 143 -3.99 -2.80 14.29
N TYR A 144 -2.69 -2.71 14.61
CA TYR A 144 -1.60 -2.46 13.65
C TYR A 144 -0.76 -3.71 13.40
N GLY A 145 -0.14 -3.77 12.21
CA GLY A 145 0.96 -4.67 11.94
C GLY A 145 2.24 -4.21 12.65
N TRP A 146 3.11 -5.15 13.00
CA TRP A 146 4.39 -4.91 13.64
C TRP A 146 5.53 -5.50 12.84
N ILE A 147 6.66 -4.80 12.82
CA ILE A 147 7.89 -5.18 12.12
C ILE A 147 8.98 -5.39 13.17
N GLU A 148 9.45 -6.62 13.28
CA GLU A 148 10.56 -7.01 14.15
C GLU A 148 11.89 -6.72 13.45
N LEU A 149 12.75 -5.98 14.14
CA LEU A 149 14.04 -5.53 13.60
C LEU A 149 15.10 -6.63 13.74
N GLY A 150 15.75 -6.95 12.63
CA GLY A 150 16.93 -7.79 12.55
C GLY A 150 18.22 -6.98 12.55
N ARG A 151 19.22 -7.46 11.80
CA ARG A 151 20.52 -6.75 11.68
C ARG A 151 20.37 -5.45 10.91
N CYS A 152 21.11 -4.43 11.34
CA CYS A 152 21.30 -3.20 10.57
C CYS A 152 21.98 -3.53 9.23
N ILE A 153 21.58 -2.86 8.16
CA ILE A 153 22.18 -2.97 6.84
C ILE A 153 23.43 -2.07 6.78
N ASP A 154 24.55 -2.65 6.35
CA ASP A 154 25.79 -1.91 6.19
C ASP A 154 25.59 -0.68 5.30
N ARG A 155 26.20 0.46 5.71
CA ARG A 155 26.15 1.76 5.02
C ARG A 155 24.79 2.47 5.03
N HIS A 156 23.78 1.93 5.72
CA HIS A 156 22.47 2.56 5.92
C HIS A 156 22.09 2.53 7.42
N PRO A 157 22.47 3.55 8.20
CA PRO A 157 22.43 3.52 9.68
C PRO A 157 21.03 3.47 10.31
N HIS A 158 19.97 3.52 9.52
CA HIS A 158 18.57 3.42 9.97
C HIS A 158 17.77 2.38 9.18
N THR A 159 18.45 1.48 8.48
CA THR A 159 17.81 0.40 7.73
C THR A 159 18.18 -0.94 8.34
N TYR A 160 17.17 -1.78 8.57
CA TYR A 160 17.29 -3.09 9.19
C TYR A 160 16.71 -4.15 8.27
N GLN A 161 17.22 -5.37 8.38
CA GLN A 161 16.48 -6.52 7.88
C GLN A 161 15.22 -6.73 8.71
N VAL A 162 14.13 -7.14 8.09
CA VAL A 162 12.94 -7.61 8.82
C VAL A 162 13.20 -9.03 9.29
N LEU A 163 13.13 -9.24 10.60
CA LEU A 163 13.28 -10.56 11.23
C LEU A 163 11.94 -11.28 11.42
N GLY A 164 10.86 -10.50 11.49
CA GLY A 164 9.51 -11.00 11.77
C GLY A 164 8.47 -9.95 11.39
N PHE A 165 7.34 -10.38 10.86
CA PHE A 165 6.18 -9.53 10.60
C PHE A 165 4.94 -10.09 11.29
N HIS A 166 4.28 -9.26 12.10
CA HIS A 166 3.11 -9.67 12.90
C HIS A 166 1.92 -8.77 12.59
N GLU A 167 0.95 -9.26 11.82
CA GLU A 167 -0.29 -8.54 11.54
C GLU A 167 -1.26 -8.65 12.73
N LYS A 168 -1.61 -7.51 13.34
CA LYS A 168 -2.61 -7.39 14.40
C LYS A 168 -2.44 -8.42 15.54
N PRO A 169 -1.24 -8.45 16.17
CA PRO A 169 -0.93 -9.44 17.19
C PRO A 169 -1.83 -9.24 18.43
N PRO A 170 -2.11 -10.30 19.20
CA PRO A 170 -2.81 -10.16 20.47
C PRO A 170 -1.98 -9.31 21.45
N LEU A 171 -2.66 -8.64 22.39
CA LEU A 171 -2.05 -7.68 23.31
C LEU A 171 -0.75 -8.17 24.00
N PRO A 172 -0.65 -9.42 24.50
CA PRO A 172 0.60 -9.88 25.11
C PRO A 172 1.81 -9.83 24.16
N LEU A 173 1.61 -10.16 22.88
CA LEU A 173 2.65 -10.10 21.86
C LEU A 173 2.94 -8.66 21.45
N ALA A 174 1.93 -7.82 21.27
CA ALA A 174 2.13 -6.38 21.00
C ALA A 174 2.98 -5.70 22.10
N GLN A 175 2.75 -6.04 23.38
CA GLN A 175 3.54 -5.52 24.49
C GLN A 175 5.01 -6.00 24.45
N GLN A 176 5.25 -7.24 24.01
CA GLN A 176 6.61 -7.74 23.84
C GLN A 176 7.33 -7.02 22.71
N LEU A 177 6.67 -6.87 21.56
CA LEU A 177 7.22 -6.17 20.38
C LEU A 177 7.53 -4.70 20.72
N PHE A 178 6.64 -4.02 21.44
CA PHE A 178 6.88 -2.66 21.94
C PHE A 178 8.13 -2.57 22.81
N ARG A 179 8.29 -3.47 23.80
CA ARG A 179 9.47 -3.49 24.68
C ARG A 179 10.77 -3.79 23.94
N ARG A 180 10.71 -4.51 22.82
CA ARG A 180 11.87 -4.86 21.98
C ARG A 180 12.26 -3.75 21.01
N GLY A 181 11.52 -2.64 20.96
CA GLY A 181 11.78 -1.55 20.02
C GLY A 181 11.39 -1.88 18.57
N CYS A 182 10.44 -2.81 18.38
CA CYS A 182 9.89 -3.11 17.06
C CYS A 182 9.08 -1.91 16.52
N LEU A 183 8.87 -1.86 15.21
CA LEU A 183 8.16 -0.77 14.54
C LEU A 183 6.71 -1.14 14.24
N TRP A 184 5.84 -0.15 14.10
CA TRP A 184 4.55 -0.33 13.45
C TRP A 184 4.71 -0.39 11.93
N ASN A 185 3.97 -1.29 11.29
CA ASN A 185 3.83 -1.32 9.84
C ASN A 185 2.93 -0.16 9.38
N THR A 186 3.46 0.73 8.55
CA THR A 186 2.67 1.83 7.95
C THR A 186 2.07 1.45 6.60
N PHE A 187 2.31 0.23 6.11
CA PHE A 187 1.93 -0.23 4.77
C PHE A 187 2.49 0.65 3.63
N VAL A 188 3.45 1.53 3.92
CA VAL A 188 4.24 2.25 2.92
C VAL A 188 5.44 1.40 2.57
N MET A 189 5.61 1.13 1.28
CA MET A 189 6.59 0.19 0.78
C MET A 189 7.27 0.75 -0.46
N VAL A 190 8.56 0.51 -0.63
CA VAL A 190 9.32 0.91 -1.81
C VAL A 190 10.19 -0.26 -2.27
N GLY A 191 10.14 -0.57 -3.56
CA GLY A 191 10.88 -1.71 -4.10
C GLY A 191 10.97 -1.66 -5.61
N HIS A 192 11.89 -2.43 -6.18
CA HIS A 192 11.84 -2.70 -7.61
C HIS A 192 10.56 -3.48 -7.94
N ILE A 193 10.01 -3.26 -9.13
CA ILE A 193 8.78 -3.96 -9.54
C ILE A 193 8.95 -5.48 -9.48
N ASP A 194 10.09 -6.00 -9.91
CA ASP A 194 10.40 -7.44 -9.82
C ASP A 194 10.48 -7.93 -8.38
N ALA A 195 10.95 -7.12 -7.42
CA ALA A 195 10.97 -7.52 -6.02
C ALA A 195 9.55 -7.80 -5.53
N PHE A 196 8.61 -6.89 -5.80
CA PHE A 196 7.21 -7.09 -5.42
C PHE A 196 6.58 -8.29 -6.11
N LEU A 197 6.84 -8.48 -7.41
CA LEU A 197 6.31 -9.62 -8.15
C LEU A 197 6.93 -10.94 -7.69
N ALA A 198 8.20 -10.95 -7.25
CA ALA A 198 8.85 -12.11 -6.66
C ALA A 198 8.24 -12.48 -5.29
N LEU A 199 8.00 -11.49 -4.40
CA LEU A 199 7.28 -11.70 -3.14
C LEU A 199 5.92 -12.37 -3.40
N ALA A 200 5.19 -11.84 -4.37
CA ALA A 200 3.86 -12.33 -4.75
C ALA A 200 3.91 -13.74 -5.38
N GLN A 201 4.89 -13.99 -6.25
CA GLN A 201 5.08 -15.27 -6.91
C GLN A 201 5.41 -16.39 -5.92
N GLU A 202 6.13 -16.06 -4.84
CA GLU A 202 6.43 -17.00 -3.77
C GLU A 202 5.25 -17.21 -2.82
N ALA A 203 4.59 -16.13 -2.39
CA ALA A 203 3.59 -16.21 -1.33
C ALA A 203 2.18 -16.54 -1.84
N VAL A 204 1.79 -16.02 -3.00
CA VAL A 204 0.43 -16.11 -3.57
C VAL A 204 0.46 -16.33 -5.11
N PRO A 205 1.15 -17.38 -5.60
CA PRO A 205 1.36 -17.60 -7.04
C PRO A 205 0.06 -17.65 -7.85
N ASP A 206 -0.96 -18.33 -7.36
CA ASP A 206 -2.24 -18.48 -8.06
C ASP A 206 -3.00 -17.16 -8.20
N LEU A 207 -2.92 -16.31 -7.15
CA LEU A 207 -3.50 -14.96 -7.19
C LEU A 207 -2.78 -14.11 -8.24
N LEU A 208 -1.44 -14.09 -8.21
CA LEU A 208 -0.66 -13.34 -9.18
C LEU A 208 -0.95 -13.80 -10.62
N GLN A 209 -1.04 -15.11 -10.85
CA GLN A 209 -1.36 -15.65 -12.16
C GLN A 209 -2.78 -15.30 -12.61
N GLY A 210 -3.76 -15.35 -11.71
CA GLY A 210 -5.13 -14.91 -11.99
C GLY A 210 -5.19 -13.44 -12.42
N LEU A 211 -4.48 -12.57 -11.71
CA LEU A 211 -4.43 -11.13 -12.02
C LEU A 211 -3.71 -10.83 -13.34
N ARG A 212 -2.69 -11.59 -13.72
CA ARG A 212 -2.01 -11.46 -15.03
C ARG A 212 -2.95 -11.68 -16.22
N ASN A 213 -4.02 -12.46 -16.03
CA ASN A 213 -5.01 -12.72 -17.07
C ASN A 213 -6.04 -11.60 -17.20
N ILE A 214 -6.09 -10.64 -16.26
CA ILE A 214 -7.04 -9.54 -16.28
C ILE A 214 -6.52 -8.46 -17.25
N PRO A 215 -7.33 -8.03 -18.25
CA PRO A 215 -6.94 -6.93 -19.12
C PRO A 215 -6.56 -5.67 -18.33
N ILE A 216 -5.50 -5.01 -18.79
CA ILE A 216 -5.03 -3.72 -18.26
C ILE A 216 -5.58 -2.62 -19.16
N SER A 217 -6.24 -1.63 -18.56
CA SER A 217 -6.84 -0.46 -19.25
C SER A 217 -7.88 -0.83 -20.32
N PRO A 218 -9.02 -1.45 -19.93
CA PRO A 218 -10.07 -1.83 -20.88
C PRO A 218 -10.68 -0.59 -21.56
N LYS A 219 -10.82 -0.65 -22.89
CA LYS A 219 -11.34 0.45 -23.73
C LYS A 219 -12.78 0.21 -24.18
N THR A 220 -13.22 -1.04 -24.31
CA THR A 220 -14.58 -1.40 -24.71
C THR A 220 -15.42 -1.87 -23.52
N ASP A 221 -16.75 -1.81 -23.64
CA ASP A 221 -17.64 -2.33 -22.60
C ASP A 221 -17.55 -3.84 -22.45
N GLU A 222 -17.17 -4.55 -23.52
CA GLU A 222 -16.87 -5.99 -23.46
C GLU A 222 -15.62 -6.26 -22.62
N GLU A 223 -14.54 -5.51 -22.85
CA GLU A 223 -13.31 -5.62 -22.05
C GLU A 223 -13.56 -5.28 -20.59
N LYS A 224 -14.37 -4.25 -20.29
CA LYS A 224 -14.76 -3.92 -18.91
C LYS A 224 -15.51 -5.08 -18.24
N ARG A 225 -16.47 -5.71 -18.93
CA ARG A 225 -17.18 -6.88 -18.40
C ARG A 225 -16.25 -8.07 -18.16
N ILE A 226 -15.24 -8.26 -19.01
CA ILE A 226 -14.21 -9.29 -18.82
C ILE A 226 -13.39 -8.99 -17.56
N VAL A 227 -12.96 -7.74 -17.36
CA VAL A 227 -12.25 -7.31 -16.15
C VAL A 227 -13.10 -7.57 -14.91
N GLU A 228 -14.36 -7.12 -14.90
CA GLU A 228 -15.30 -7.38 -13.80
C GLU A 228 -15.43 -8.88 -13.50
N TRP A 229 -15.64 -9.70 -14.54
CA TRP A 229 -15.84 -11.14 -14.40
C TRP A 229 -14.62 -11.90 -13.87
N LEU A 230 -13.41 -11.53 -14.32
CA LEU A 230 -12.17 -12.13 -13.86
C LEU A 230 -11.78 -11.63 -12.46
N TYR A 231 -11.92 -10.33 -12.20
CA TYR A 231 -11.59 -9.76 -10.89
C TYR A 231 -12.52 -10.29 -9.80
N ASP A 232 -13.81 -10.47 -10.10
CA ASP A 232 -14.76 -11.09 -9.16
C ASP A 232 -14.48 -12.59 -8.89
N ARG A 233 -13.67 -13.25 -9.71
CA ARG A 233 -13.20 -14.63 -9.45
C ARG A 233 -11.86 -14.69 -8.75
N THR A 234 -11.24 -13.54 -8.53
CA THR A 234 -9.96 -13.45 -7.82
C THR A 234 -10.18 -13.75 -6.34
N ALA A 235 -9.25 -14.51 -5.74
CA ALA A 235 -9.29 -14.85 -4.33
C ALA A 235 -9.17 -13.58 -3.47
N THR A 236 -9.93 -13.49 -2.39
CA THR A 236 -9.75 -12.42 -1.41
C THR A 236 -8.45 -12.66 -0.66
N ALA A 237 -7.56 -11.66 -0.61
CA ALA A 237 -6.30 -11.79 0.09
C ALA A 237 -5.81 -10.48 0.72
N ASP A 238 -5.14 -10.60 1.87
CA ASP A 238 -4.49 -9.51 2.58
C ASP A 238 -2.98 -9.52 2.30
N PHE A 239 -2.44 -8.40 1.83
CA PHE A 239 -1.03 -8.31 1.43
C PHE A 239 -0.07 -8.41 2.61
N SER A 240 -0.43 -7.84 3.77
CA SER A 240 0.43 -7.90 4.95
C SER A 240 0.48 -9.32 5.51
N LEU A 241 -0.69 -9.96 5.66
CA LEU A 241 -0.77 -11.30 6.23
C LEU A 241 -0.30 -12.39 5.25
N GLN A 242 -0.70 -12.33 3.99
CA GLN A 242 -0.47 -13.42 3.05
C GLN A 242 0.70 -13.19 2.09
N VAL A 243 1.31 -12.00 2.11
CA VAL A 243 2.55 -11.75 1.37
C VAL A 243 3.66 -11.39 2.35
N LEU A 244 3.62 -10.21 2.98
CA LEU A 244 4.74 -9.72 3.79
C LEU A 244 5.16 -10.68 4.91
N SER A 245 4.22 -11.30 5.62
CA SER A 245 4.53 -12.24 6.72
C SER A 245 5.15 -13.57 6.28
N LEU A 246 5.10 -13.91 4.99
CA LEU A 246 5.63 -15.17 4.47
C LEU A 246 7.02 -15.04 3.83
N VAL A 247 7.45 -13.82 3.50
CA VAL A 247 8.68 -13.54 2.73
C VAL A 247 9.59 -12.49 3.37
N GLU A 248 9.71 -12.55 4.69
CA GLU A 248 10.46 -11.59 5.53
C GLU A 248 11.91 -11.38 5.10
N ARG A 249 12.58 -12.43 4.58
CA ARG A 249 13.99 -12.37 4.17
C ARG A 249 14.30 -11.37 3.04
N GLN A 250 13.27 -11.00 2.26
CA GLN A 250 13.37 -10.03 1.17
C GLN A 250 12.96 -8.61 1.63
N LEU A 251 12.57 -8.46 2.90
CA LEU A 251 12.09 -7.19 3.44
C LEU A 251 13.17 -6.47 4.24
N LEU A 252 13.24 -5.17 4.04
CA LEU A 252 14.01 -4.21 4.84
C LEU A 252 13.04 -3.23 5.50
N THR A 253 13.45 -2.57 6.58
CA THR A 253 12.67 -1.50 7.22
C THR A 253 13.53 -0.41 7.82
#